data_AF-A0A4Z1F5Y2-F1
#
_entry.id   AF-A0A4Z1F5Y2-F1
#
_cell.length_a   1.000
_cell.length_b   1.000
_cell.length_c   1.000
_cell.angle_alpha   90.00
_cell.angle_beta   90.00
_cell.angle_gamma   90.00
#
_symmetry.space_group_name_H-M   'P 1'
#
loop_
_entity.id
_entity.type
_entity.pdbx_description
1 polymer ?
#
loop_
_entity_poly.entity_id
_entity_poly.type
_entity_poly.pdbx_seq_one_letter_code
_entity_poly.pdbx_strand_id
1 'polypeptide(L)'
;MKSVSLIATFLALAAATSAIGTPDTDLKLRADPDDLMIFVCNDGLDEICTNMCYGAFCAGIGESLQYDKPDSSTKRNRRKAAGCIASGGNRCSVKKGHASGFQCDEYPFASSIPSNGATTRLNRCVPAAQNRKQGGIISAFYKSSYCTGNNGGRCTFTAKFSNSGDIGYCNSKECDADDDNEVIGPGGTANDGDSAEDGTDNDPDAGQKKKMKIKRRNGLGKRLPGAPVYRTSSGLELDIPGGAVIGQRAFVVLPRNATMWDEQAQFGNPNQMREFHGDEDEDEDEEDYDYMLANLDIREDTIVEEIVPTV
;
A
#
# COMPACT_ATOMS: atom_id res chain seq x y z
N MET A 1 65.69 -36.93 -69.69
CA MET A 1 66.36 -37.10 -68.38
C MET A 1 65.91 -35.95 -67.49
N LYS A 2 65.47 -36.29 -66.27
CA LYS A 2 65.23 -35.39 -65.13
C LYS A 2 66.55 -34.63 -64.83
N SER A 3 66.62 -33.42 -64.31
CA SER A 3 65.97 -32.86 -63.11
C SER A 3 66.34 -31.37 -63.03
N VAL A 4 65.45 -30.51 -62.55
CA VAL A 4 65.85 -29.25 -61.90
C VAL A 4 65.06 -29.13 -60.61
N SER A 5 65.82 -28.97 -59.52
CA SER A 5 65.38 -28.75 -58.15
C SER A 5 65.17 -27.25 -57.94
N LEU A 6 64.10 -26.84 -57.26
CA LEU A 6 64.03 -25.50 -56.65
C LEU A 6 63.12 -25.49 -55.42
N ILE A 7 63.80 -25.58 -54.27
CA ILE A 7 63.72 -24.69 -53.10
C ILE A 7 62.33 -24.16 -52.74
N ALA A 8 61.86 -24.65 -51.59
CA ALA A 8 60.71 -24.17 -50.85
C ALA A 8 60.98 -22.80 -50.20
N THR A 9 60.04 -21.87 -50.36
CA THR A 9 59.87 -20.77 -49.40
C THR A 9 58.45 -20.18 -49.43
N PHE A 10 57.90 -20.05 -48.22
CA PHE A 10 56.81 -19.18 -47.75
C PHE A 10 55.43 -19.21 -48.42
N LEU A 11 54.40 -19.51 -47.61
CA LEU A 11 53.44 -18.50 -47.16
C LEU A 11 52.48 -19.12 -46.12
N ALA A 12 52.61 -18.68 -44.87
CA ALA A 12 51.63 -18.97 -43.83
C ALA A 12 50.34 -18.19 -44.14
N LEU A 13 49.24 -18.92 -44.30
CA LEU A 13 47.91 -18.38 -44.52
C LEU A 13 47.33 -17.96 -43.17
N ALA A 14 47.39 -16.66 -42.85
CA ALA A 14 46.61 -16.09 -41.76
C ALA A 14 45.15 -15.98 -42.24
N ALA A 15 44.31 -16.92 -41.81
CA ALA A 15 42.87 -16.79 -41.99
C ALA A 15 42.36 -15.70 -41.04
N ALA A 16 41.94 -14.57 -41.61
CA ALA A 16 41.19 -13.56 -40.90
C ALA A 16 39.80 -14.14 -40.58
N THR A 17 39.59 -14.60 -39.35
CA THR A 17 38.25 -14.83 -38.82
C THR A 17 37.62 -13.48 -38.52
N SER A 18 36.74 -13.03 -39.41
CA SER A 18 35.81 -11.95 -39.15
C SER A 18 34.91 -12.37 -37.99
N ALA A 19 35.19 -11.82 -36.80
CA ALA A 19 34.24 -11.85 -35.71
C ALA A 19 33.01 -11.06 -36.16
N ILE A 20 31.92 -11.77 -36.45
CA ILE A 20 30.59 -11.20 -36.51
C ILE A 20 30.30 -10.74 -35.09
N GLY A 21 30.54 -9.45 -34.83
CA GLY A 21 30.09 -8.81 -33.60
C GLY A 21 28.57 -8.88 -33.58
N THR A 22 28.03 -9.81 -32.80
CA THR A 22 26.69 -9.64 -32.26
C THR A 22 26.71 -8.30 -31.52
N PRO A 23 25.80 -7.36 -31.80
CA PRO A 23 25.68 -6.20 -30.94
C PRO A 23 25.36 -6.76 -29.56
N ASP A 24 26.26 -6.52 -28.60
CA ASP A 24 25.95 -6.54 -27.18
C ASP A 24 24.78 -5.57 -27.01
N THR A 25 23.57 -6.08 -27.19
CA THR A 25 22.40 -5.47 -26.60
C THR A 25 22.69 -5.51 -25.12
N ASP A 26 23.11 -4.36 -24.61
CA ASP A 26 23.03 -3.96 -23.22
C ASP A 26 21.64 -4.39 -22.71
N LEU A 27 21.56 -5.64 -22.26
CA LEU A 27 20.54 -6.15 -21.38
C LEU A 27 20.76 -5.38 -20.09
N LYS A 28 20.39 -4.09 -20.09
CA LYS A 28 19.80 -3.50 -18.92
C LYS A 28 18.79 -4.55 -18.49
N LEU A 29 19.09 -5.23 -17.38
CA LEU A 29 18.07 -5.95 -16.63
C LEU A 29 16.90 -4.98 -16.58
N ARG A 30 15.89 -5.24 -17.40
CA ARG A 30 14.62 -4.53 -17.29
C ARG A 30 14.11 -5.09 -16.00
N ALA A 31 14.40 -4.40 -14.89
CA ALA A 31 13.91 -4.79 -13.59
C ALA A 31 12.41 -4.99 -13.78
N ASP A 32 11.93 -6.20 -13.51
CA ASP A 32 10.51 -6.47 -13.54
C ASP A 32 9.85 -5.41 -12.66
N PRO A 33 8.78 -4.75 -13.14
CA PRO A 33 8.15 -3.71 -12.36
C PRO A 33 7.69 -4.29 -11.02
N ASP A 34 7.75 -3.48 -9.96
CA ASP A 34 7.22 -3.87 -8.65
C ASP A 34 5.77 -4.35 -8.79
N ASP A 35 5.37 -5.33 -7.99
CA ASP A 35 4.00 -5.81 -7.98
C ASP A 35 3.04 -4.72 -7.48
N LEU A 36 1.79 -4.76 -7.95
CA LEU A 36 0.79 -3.77 -7.57
C LEU A 36 0.00 -4.23 -6.35
N MET A 37 -0.07 -3.39 -5.31
CA MET A 37 -1.07 -3.51 -4.26
C MET A 37 -2.20 -2.51 -4.55
N ILE A 38 -3.35 -3.01 -4.97
CA ILE A 38 -4.44 -2.16 -5.45
C ILE A 38 -5.47 -1.95 -4.35
N PHE A 39 -5.60 -0.71 -3.92
CA PHE A 39 -6.72 -0.23 -3.12
C PHE A 39 -7.85 0.21 -4.05
N VAL A 40 -9.01 -0.43 -3.94
CA VAL A 40 -10.23 0.04 -4.60
C VAL A 40 -10.84 1.10 -3.69
N CYS A 41 -10.78 2.37 -4.12
CA CYS A 41 -11.16 3.55 -3.34
C CYS A 41 -12.68 3.75 -3.29
N ASN A 42 -13.39 2.70 -2.89
CA ASN A 42 -14.82 2.66 -2.67
C ASN A 42 -15.13 2.01 -1.30
N ASP A 43 -16.42 1.72 -1.03
CA ASP A 43 -16.85 0.87 0.09
C ASP A 43 -16.27 1.21 1.48
N GLY A 44 -16.12 2.52 1.75
CA GLY A 44 -15.64 3.03 3.03
C GLY A 44 -14.12 3.03 3.17
N LEU A 45 -13.41 3.33 2.08
CA LEU A 45 -11.98 3.64 2.06
C LEU A 45 -11.71 5.06 1.50
N ASP A 46 -12.71 5.93 1.44
CA ASP A 46 -12.56 7.25 0.82
C ASP A 46 -11.57 8.13 1.57
N GLU A 47 -11.72 8.28 2.89
CA GLU A 47 -10.78 9.08 3.70
C GLU A 47 -9.37 8.47 3.73
N ILE A 48 -9.29 7.15 3.69
CA ILE A 48 -8.03 6.40 3.59
C ILE A 48 -7.33 6.68 2.26
N CYS A 49 -8.04 6.54 1.14
CA CYS A 49 -7.48 6.81 -0.17
C CYS A 49 -7.14 8.30 -0.35
N THR A 50 -7.89 9.22 0.26
CA THR A 50 -7.52 10.64 0.31
C THR A 50 -6.12 10.82 0.93
N ASN A 51 -5.90 10.25 2.12
CA ASN A 51 -4.62 10.31 2.82
C ASN A 51 -3.47 9.69 2.00
N MET A 52 -3.69 8.48 1.47
CA MET A 52 -2.68 7.78 0.67
C MET A 52 -2.36 8.52 -0.64
N CYS A 53 -3.35 9.06 -1.34
CA CYS A 53 -3.13 9.81 -2.57
C CYS A 53 -2.43 11.15 -2.32
N TYR A 54 -2.77 11.86 -1.24
CA TYR A 54 -2.03 13.07 -0.86
C TYR A 54 -0.56 12.74 -0.58
N GLY A 55 -0.30 11.69 0.20
CA GLY A 55 1.05 11.22 0.46
C GLY A 55 1.82 10.86 -0.80
N ALA A 56 1.21 10.05 -1.65
CA ALA A 56 1.83 9.55 -2.88
C ALA A 56 2.12 10.67 -3.89
N PHE A 57 1.16 11.57 -4.13
CA PHE A 57 1.21 12.52 -5.25
C PHE A 57 1.54 13.96 -4.87
N CYS A 58 1.28 14.37 -3.63
CA CYS A 58 1.44 15.76 -3.19
C CYS A 58 2.58 15.93 -2.19
N ALA A 59 2.77 14.99 -1.26
CA ALA A 59 3.79 15.10 -0.19
C ALA A 59 5.17 14.53 -0.57
N GLY A 60 5.37 14.09 -1.82
CA GLY A 60 6.64 13.58 -2.31
C GLY A 60 7.06 12.21 -1.74
N ILE A 61 6.16 11.49 -1.08
CA ILE A 61 6.43 10.16 -0.51
C ILE A 61 6.46 9.11 -1.63
N GLY A 62 5.58 9.22 -2.62
CA GLY A 62 5.48 8.30 -3.75
C GLY A 62 4.65 7.05 -3.47
N GLU A 63 4.43 6.25 -4.51
CA GLU A 63 3.59 5.03 -4.49
C GLU A 63 4.38 3.74 -4.23
N SER A 64 5.68 3.71 -4.54
CA SER A 64 6.51 2.51 -4.35
C SER A 64 6.97 2.43 -2.89
N LEU A 65 6.56 1.36 -2.22
CA LEU A 65 6.79 1.08 -0.82
C LEU A 65 7.47 -0.27 -0.64
N GLN A 66 8.22 -0.41 0.44
CA GLN A 66 8.81 -1.66 0.88
C GLN A 66 8.21 -2.07 2.22
N TYR A 67 7.60 -3.26 2.26
CA TYR A 67 7.31 -3.95 3.51
C TYR A 67 8.61 -4.58 4.01
N ASP A 68 9.20 -3.95 5.02
CA ASP A 68 10.50 -4.34 5.57
C ASP A 68 10.39 -5.22 6.82
N LYS A 69 9.15 -5.61 7.18
CA LYS A 69 8.81 -6.43 8.35
C LYS A 69 9.42 -5.84 9.63
N PRO A 70 9.05 -4.60 9.98
CA PRO A 70 9.59 -3.91 11.15
C PRO A 70 9.11 -4.57 12.45
N ASP A 71 9.94 -4.50 13.49
CA ASP A 71 9.56 -4.84 14.85
C ASP A 71 8.57 -3.83 15.45
N SER A 72 8.01 -4.13 16.62
CA SER A 72 7.04 -3.29 17.34
C SER A 72 7.59 -1.89 17.60
N SER A 73 8.83 -1.78 18.08
CA SER A 73 9.51 -0.51 18.35
C SER A 73 9.65 0.35 17.09
N THR A 74 10.04 -0.24 15.96
CA THR A 74 10.17 0.46 14.68
C THR A 74 8.81 0.94 14.18
N LYS A 75 7.77 0.09 14.27
CA LYS A 75 6.40 0.50 13.94
C LYS A 75 5.97 1.68 14.82
N ARG A 76 6.13 1.58 16.14
CA ARG A 76 5.78 2.63 17.11
C ARG A 76 6.49 3.96 16.79
N ASN A 77 7.79 3.92 16.50
CA ASN A 77 8.54 5.11 16.08
C ASN A 77 8.03 5.70 14.76
N ARG A 78 7.64 4.86 13.79
CA ARG A 78 7.04 5.31 12.53
C ARG A 78 5.67 5.97 12.72
N ARG A 79 4.83 5.44 13.63
CA ARG A 79 3.55 6.06 14.00
C ARG A 79 3.75 7.40 14.70
N LYS A 80 4.74 7.48 15.61
CA LYS A 80 5.15 8.74 16.25
C LYS A 80 5.61 9.76 15.22
N ALA A 81 6.50 9.35 14.32
CA ALA A 81 7.02 10.20 13.27
C ALA A 81 5.93 10.69 12.31
N ALA A 82 4.90 9.88 12.06
CA ALA A 82 3.71 10.27 11.32
C ALA A 82 2.80 11.24 12.09
N GLY A 83 2.89 11.32 13.42
CA GLY A 83 2.04 12.14 14.28
C GLY A 83 0.88 11.39 14.94
N CYS A 84 0.80 10.08 14.75
CA CYS A 84 -0.25 9.21 15.29
C CYS A 84 0.01 8.71 16.71
N ILE A 85 1.15 9.07 17.31
CA ILE A 85 1.42 8.83 18.73
C ILE A 85 1.82 10.13 19.40
N ALA A 86 1.11 10.52 20.46
CA ALA A 86 1.44 11.71 21.22
C ALA A 86 1.05 11.57 22.70
N SER A 87 1.77 12.27 23.56
CA SER A 87 1.45 12.31 24.98
C SER A 87 0.06 12.93 25.18
N GLY A 88 -0.81 12.22 25.91
CA GLY A 88 -2.21 12.59 26.12
C GLY A 88 -3.13 12.32 24.93
N GLY A 89 -2.77 11.38 24.04
CA GLY A 89 -3.55 10.96 22.87
C GLY A 89 -3.12 11.65 21.59
N ASN A 90 -3.29 10.96 20.45
CA ASN A 90 -2.99 11.55 19.13
C ASN A 90 -4.02 12.66 18.77
N ARG A 91 -3.75 13.45 17.74
CA ARG A 91 -4.61 14.61 17.39
C ARG A 91 -6.04 14.25 16.98
N CYS A 92 -6.28 13.00 16.60
CA CYS A 92 -7.59 12.47 16.22
C CYS A 92 -8.37 11.94 17.42
N SER A 93 -7.79 12.00 18.62
CA SER A 93 -8.42 11.54 19.85
C SER A 93 -9.39 12.56 20.44
N VAL A 94 -10.41 12.05 21.14
CA VAL A 94 -11.32 12.87 21.95
C VAL A 94 -10.58 13.60 23.07
N LYS A 95 -9.46 13.04 23.57
CA LYS A 95 -8.56 13.67 24.56
C LYS A 95 -7.94 14.97 24.03
N LYS A 96 -7.85 15.13 22.70
CA LYS A 96 -7.39 16.36 22.02
C LYS A 96 -8.53 17.20 21.45
N GLY A 97 -9.78 16.89 21.80
CA GLY A 97 -10.97 17.64 21.36
C GLY A 97 -11.50 17.25 19.98
N HIS A 98 -11.03 16.14 19.40
CA HIS A 98 -11.55 15.62 18.15
C HIS A 98 -12.89 14.87 18.36
N ALA A 99 -13.64 14.66 17.28
CA ALA A 99 -14.86 13.85 17.32
C ALA A 99 -14.57 12.37 17.61
N SER A 100 -15.47 11.74 18.37
CA SER A 100 -15.51 10.29 18.65
C SER A 100 -15.58 9.45 17.36
N GLY A 101 -14.99 8.26 17.39
CA GLY A 101 -15.06 7.29 16.28
C GLY A 101 -14.06 7.55 15.13
N PHE A 102 -13.08 8.42 15.36
CA PHE A 102 -11.97 8.67 14.45
C PHE A 102 -10.67 8.07 14.97
N GLN A 103 -9.79 7.73 14.04
CA GLN A 103 -8.44 7.25 14.31
C GLN A 103 -7.44 7.98 13.42
N CYS A 104 -6.19 7.94 13.83
CA CYS A 104 -5.09 8.48 13.06
C CYS A 104 -4.63 7.43 12.04
N ASP A 105 -4.86 7.70 10.75
CA ASP A 105 -4.30 6.95 9.64
C ASP A 105 -3.01 7.61 9.16
N GLU A 106 -2.10 6.82 8.62
CA GLU A 106 -0.74 7.24 8.32
C GLU A 106 -0.27 6.75 6.95
N TYR A 107 0.45 7.63 6.25
CA TYR A 107 1.12 7.29 5.00
C TYR A 107 2.59 7.76 5.02
N PRO A 108 3.56 6.89 4.67
CA PRO A 108 3.42 5.44 4.45
C PRO A 108 2.90 4.70 5.69
N PHE A 109 2.49 3.45 5.52
CA PHE A 109 2.07 2.59 6.64
C PHE A 109 3.21 2.39 7.64
N ALA A 110 2.96 2.23 8.95
CA ALA A 110 4.02 1.90 9.92
C ALA A 110 4.81 0.63 9.55
N SER A 111 4.18 -0.30 8.85
CA SER A 111 4.80 -1.53 8.35
C SER A 111 5.76 -1.31 7.18
N SER A 112 5.82 -0.11 6.58
CA SER A 112 6.53 0.13 5.32
C SER A 112 7.37 1.41 5.27
N ILE A 113 8.29 1.45 4.31
CA ILE A 113 9.10 2.62 3.96
C ILE A 113 9.00 2.94 2.47
N PRO A 114 9.19 4.21 2.06
CA PRO A 114 9.24 4.57 0.64
C PRO A 114 10.51 4.05 -0.04
N SER A 115 10.36 3.47 -1.23
CA SER A 115 11.49 2.96 -2.03
C SER A 115 12.40 4.08 -2.56
N ASN A 116 11.90 5.32 -2.64
CA ASN A 116 12.66 6.49 -3.07
C ASN A 116 13.54 7.10 -1.96
N GLY A 117 13.52 6.54 -0.74
CA GLY A 117 14.27 7.05 0.40
C GLY A 117 13.65 8.26 1.11
N ALA A 118 12.41 8.64 0.76
CA ALA A 118 11.69 9.69 1.48
C ALA A 118 11.49 9.31 2.95
N THR A 119 11.72 10.28 3.84
CA THR A 119 11.54 10.13 5.29
C THR A 119 10.27 10.79 5.79
N THR A 120 9.61 11.59 4.94
CA THR A 120 8.32 12.22 5.23
C THR A 120 7.29 11.16 5.57
N ARG A 121 6.57 11.40 6.66
CA ARG A 121 5.39 10.63 7.04
C ARG A 121 4.31 11.63 7.41
N LEU A 122 3.08 11.32 7.04
CA LEU A 122 1.95 12.17 7.31
C LEU A 122 0.82 11.35 7.93
N ASN A 123 -0.16 12.06 8.42
CA ASN A 123 -1.34 11.45 8.99
C ASN A 123 -2.63 12.21 8.63
N ARG A 124 -3.75 11.50 8.66
CA ARG A 124 -5.12 12.04 8.52
C ARG A 124 -6.01 11.47 9.62
N CYS A 125 -6.94 12.28 10.14
CA CYS A 125 -7.99 11.77 11.01
C CYS A 125 -9.10 11.16 10.15
N VAL A 126 -9.26 9.84 10.25
CA VAL A 126 -10.21 9.06 9.44
C VAL A 126 -11.19 8.32 10.34
N PRO A 127 -12.39 7.94 9.87
CA PRO A 127 -13.27 7.11 10.66
C PRO A 127 -12.60 5.77 10.99
N ALA A 128 -12.67 5.34 12.25
CA ALA A 128 -11.98 4.14 12.76
C ALA A 128 -12.31 2.87 11.93
N ALA A 129 -13.56 2.75 11.47
CA ALA A 129 -13.97 1.65 10.62
C ALA A 129 -13.18 1.62 9.29
N GLN A 130 -12.91 2.76 8.65
CA GLN A 130 -12.11 2.79 7.43
C GLN A 130 -10.64 2.40 7.70
N ASN A 131 -10.09 2.88 8.82
CA ASN A 131 -8.73 2.56 9.24
C ASN A 131 -8.53 1.05 9.43
N ARG A 132 -9.48 0.38 10.10
CA ARG A 132 -9.46 -1.09 10.26
C ARG A 132 -9.58 -1.82 8.92
N LYS A 133 -10.38 -1.30 7.99
CA LYS A 133 -10.49 -1.87 6.63
C LYS A 133 -9.15 -1.82 5.90
N GLN A 134 -8.46 -0.68 5.95
CA GLN A 134 -7.13 -0.51 5.37
C GLN A 134 -6.14 -1.50 6.00
N GLY A 135 -6.10 -1.56 7.33
CA GLY A 135 -5.23 -2.50 8.06
C GLY A 135 -5.50 -3.97 7.70
N GLY A 136 -6.76 -4.37 7.58
CA GLY A 136 -7.14 -5.71 7.12
C GLY A 136 -6.68 -6.02 5.69
N ILE A 137 -6.79 -5.05 4.77
CA ILE A 137 -6.29 -5.18 3.38
C ILE A 137 -4.76 -5.32 3.35
N ILE A 138 -4.04 -4.48 4.10
CA ILE A 138 -2.59 -4.51 4.21
C ILE A 138 -2.11 -5.83 4.83
N SER A 139 -2.74 -6.26 5.91
CA SER A 139 -2.44 -7.53 6.59
C SER A 139 -2.65 -8.73 5.67
N ALA A 140 -3.77 -8.77 4.95
CA ALA A 140 -4.04 -9.80 3.97
C ALA A 140 -2.99 -9.81 2.85
N PHE A 141 -2.61 -8.65 2.33
CA PHE A 141 -1.56 -8.53 1.31
C PHE A 141 -0.19 -9.04 1.82
N TYR A 142 0.23 -8.69 3.05
CA TYR A 142 1.48 -9.20 3.61
C TYR A 142 1.48 -10.71 3.90
N LYS A 143 0.30 -11.29 4.12
CA LYS A 143 0.12 -12.74 4.27
C LYS A 143 -0.04 -13.47 2.93
N SER A 144 -0.08 -12.77 1.80
CA SER A 144 -0.11 -13.36 0.46
C SER A 144 1.15 -14.18 0.16
N SER A 145 1.09 -15.02 -0.87
CA SER A 145 2.24 -15.84 -1.29
C SER A 145 3.45 -14.97 -1.68
N TYR A 146 3.18 -13.75 -2.16
CA TYR A 146 4.20 -12.81 -2.60
C TYR A 146 5.11 -12.33 -1.47
N CYS A 147 4.55 -11.81 -0.39
CA CYS A 147 5.36 -11.27 0.70
C CYS A 147 5.92 -12.39 1.58
N THR A 148 5.16 -13.47 1.81
CA THR A 148 5.60 -14.60 2.64
C THR A 148 6.66 -15.48 1.98
N GLY A 149 6.65 -15.58 0.65
CA GLY A 149 7.62 -16.37 -0.14
C GLY A 149 8.96 -15.68 -0.39
N ASN A 150 9.07 -14.36 -0.18
CA ASN A 150 10.25 -13.55 -0.50
C ASN A 150 11.10 -13.21 0.74
N ASN A 151 12.42 -13.44 0.69
CA ASN A 151 13.46 -12.92 1.61
C ASN A 151 13.07 -12.79 3.11
N GLY A 152 12.41 -13.81 3.66
CA GLY A 152 12.02 -13.84 5.08
C GLY A 152 10.74 -13.08 5.44
N GLY A 153 9.88 -12.80 4.46
CA GLY A 153 8.61 -12.09 4.65
C GLY A 153 8.62 -10.63 4.18
N ARG A 154 9.61 -10.21 3.37
CA ARG A 154 9.77 -8.81 2.92
C ARG A 154 9.44 -8.70 1.44
N CYS A 155 8.84 -7.59 1.03
CA CYS A 155 8.42 -7.36 -0.36
C CYS A 155 8.41 -5.87 -0.72
N THR A 156 8.56 -5.56 -2.00
CA THR A 156 8.43 -4.20 -2.55
C THR A 156 7.20 -4.15 -3.44
N PHE A 157 6.39 -3.13 -3.33
CA PHE A 157 5.14 -3.03 -4.08
C PHE A 157 4.85 -1.58 -4.43
N THR A 158 4.09 -1.39 -5.50
CA THR A 158 3.51 -0.08 -5.84
C THR A 158 2.07 -0.04 -5.36
N ALA A 159 1.76 0.83 -4.40
CA ALA A 159 0.39 1.09 -3.99
C ALA A 159 -0.34 1.82 -5.13
N LYS A 160 -1.48 1.27 -5.58
CA LYS A 160 -2.30 1.85 -6.64
C LYS A 160 -3.72 2.10 -6.15
N PHE A 161 -4.30 3.19 -6.60
CA PHE A 161 -5.59 3.68 -6.13
C PHE A 161 -6.60 3.61 -7.28
N SER A 162 -7.35 2.51 -7.32
CA SER A 162 -8.38 2.29 -8.35
C SER A 162 -9.71 2.89 -7.91
N ASN A 163 -10.58 3.24 -8.86
CA ASN A 163 -11.88 3.82 -8.61
C ASN A 163 -11.86 5.07 -7.70
N SER A 164 -10.82 5.89 -7.84
CA SER A 164 -10.57 7.06 -7.01
C SER A 164 -11.12 8.37 -7.61
N GLY A 165 -12.08 8.30 -8.53
CA GLY A 165 -12.57 9.44 -9.31
C GLY A 165 -13.38 10.50 -8.55
N ASP A 166 -13.61 10.29 -7.25
CA ASP A 166 -14.19 11.27 -6.32
C ASP A 166 -13.15 11.77 -5.28
N ILE A 167 -11.87 11.39 -5.43
CA ILE A 167 -10.79 11.76 -4.52
C ILE A 167 -9.84 12.71 -5.25
N GLY A 168 -9.78 13.96 -4.80
CA GLY A 168 -9.07 15.05 -5.46
C GLY A 168 -7.58 14.77 -5.67
N TYR A 169 -6.88 14.31 -4.63
CA TYR A 169 -5.43 14.14 -4.70
C TYR A 169 -4.96 13.03 -5.64
N CYS A 170 -5.82 12.03 -5.93
CA CYS A 170 -5.44 10.90 -6.79
C CYS A 170 -5.28 11.27 -8.28
N ASN A 171 -5.64 12.49 -8.67
CA ASN A 171 -5.43 13.02 -10.03
C ASN A 171 -4.24 13.98 -10.14
N SER A 172 -3.50 14.21 -9.04
CA SER A 172 -2.36 15.13 -8.90
C SER A 172 -2.58 16.59 -9.31
N LYS A 173 -3.83 17.02 -9.53
CA LYS A 173 -4.20 18.40 -9.91
C LYS A 173 -4.66 19.26 -8.74
N GLU A 174 -4.93 18.65 -7.59
CA GLU A 174 -5.55 19.31 -6.44
C GLU A 174 -4.64 19.40 -5.22
N CYS A 175 -3.31 19.29 -5.39
CA CYS A 175 -2.36 19.37 -4.27
C CYS A 175 -2.33 20.75 -3.57
N ASP A 176 -2.88 21.79 -4.21
CA ASP A 176 -3.01 23.14 -3.62
C ASP A 176 -4.32 23.33 -2.83
N ALA A 177 -5.25 22.37 -2.92
CA ALA A 177 -6.47 22.35 -2.12
C ALA A 177 -6.17 21.64 -0.79
N ASP A 178 -5.45 22.32 0.09
CA ASP A 178 -5.27 21.85 1.47
C ASP A 178 -6.62 21.94 2.19
N ASP A 179 -7.18 20.80 2.61
CA ASP A 179 -8.39 20.75 3.46
C ASP A 179 -8.03 20.78 4.96
N ASP A 180 -6.75 21.02 5.28
CA ASP A 180 -6.12 21.08 6.61
C ASP A 180 -6.14 19.74 7.39
N ASN A 181 -6.60 18.63 6.80
CA ASN A 181 -6.68 17.35 7.52
C ASN A 181 -5.46 16.45 7.32
N GLU A 182 -4.67 16.58 6.26
CA GLU A 182 -3.37 15.93 6.12
C GLU A 182 -2.27 16.72 6.83
N VAL A 183 -1.66 16.11 7.84
CA VAL A 183 -0.62 16.77 8.63
C VAL A 183 0.69 15.99 8.48
N ILE A 184 1.74 16.67 8.01
CA ILE A 184 3.10 16.11 8.07
C ILE A 184 3.46 15.94 9.54
N GLY A 185 3.82 14.71 9.90
CA GLY A 185 4.15 14.37 11.27
C GLY A 185 5.42 15.09 11.76
N PRO A 186 5.57 15.25 13.09
CA PRO A 186 6.68 15.98 13.67
C PRO A 186 8.04 15.25 13.54
N GLY A 187 8.04 14.00 13.07
CA GLY A 187 9.20 13.13 13.13
C GLY A 187 9.51 12.64 14.55
N GLY A 188 10.70 12.08 14.73
CA GLY A 188 11.23 11.67 16.04
C GLY A 188 10.90 10.22 16.45
N THR A 189 11.25 9.91 17.70
CA THR A 189 11.08 8.59 18.33
C THR A 189 10.06 8.67 19.46
N ALA A 190 9.33 7.59 19.69
CA ALA A 190 8.32 7.52 20.73
C ALA A 190 8.98 7.37 22.12
N ASN A 191 8.49 8.10 23.11
CA ASN A 191 8.98 8.05 24.50
C ASN A 191 8.02 7.27 25.40
N ASP A 192 8.40 7.00 26.64
CA ASP A 192 7.50 6.38 27.61
C ASP A 192 6.33 7.34 27.92
N GLY A 193 5.09 6.82 27.92
CA GLY A 193 3.87 7.63 28.07
C GLY A 193 3.32 8.25 26.77
N ASP A 194 4.00 8.07 25.65
CA ASP A 194 3.41 8.30 24.33
C ASP A 194 2.45 7.16 23.97
N SER A 195 1.19 7.48 23.70
CA SER A 195 0.15 6.49 23.39
C SER A 195 -0.44 6.73 21.99
N ALA A 196 -0.70 5.62 21.29
CA ALA A 196 -1.45 5.59 20.04
C ALA A 196 -2.97 5.63 20.28
N GLU A 197 -3.41 5.51 21.54
CA GLU A 197 -4.82 5.54 21.93
C GLU A 197 -5.54 6.72 21.27
N ASP A 198 -6.64 6.39 20.59
CA ASP A 198 -7.67 7.32 20.13
C ASP A 198 -8.47 7.93 21.29
N GLY A 199 -8.14 7.54 22.53
CA GLY A 199 -8.79 7.99 23.75
C GLY A 199 -10.22 7.46 23.92
N THR A 200 -10.61 6.44 23.15
CA THR A 200 -11.95 5.86 23.18
C THR A 200 -12.31 5.17 24.50
N ASP A 201 -11.32 4.81 25.31
CA ASP A 201 -11.53 4.23 26.66
C ASP A 201 -12.29 5.18 27.60
N ASN A 202 -12.26 6.48 27.33
CA ASN A 202 -13.02 7.52 28.03
C ASN A 202 -14.11 8.16 27.17
N ASP A 203 -14.34 7.65 25.96
CA ASP A 203 -15.42 8.11 25.09
C ASP A 203 -16.71 7.39 25.53
N PRO A 204 -17.69 8.10 26.13
CA PRO A 204 -18.94 7.50 26.57
C PRO A 204 -19.76 6.92 25.39
N ASP A 205 -19.36 7.23 24.15
CA ASP A 205 -19.96 6.72 22.92
C ASP A 205 -19.09 5.66 22.21
N ALA A 206 -17.88 5.34 22.68
CA ALA A 206 -17.02 4.31 22.06
C ALA A 206 -17.59 2.88 22.09
N GLY A 207 -18.58 2.64 22.95
CA GLY A 207 -19.44 1.45 22.91
C GLY A 207 -20.88 1.74 22.50
N GLN A 208 -21.26 3.01 22.30
CA GLN A 208 -22.59 3.34 21.80
C GLN A 208 -22.64 3.02 20.31
N LYS A 209 -23.46 2.02 20.02
CA LYS A 209 -23.89 1.51 18.72
C LYS A 209 -24.60 2.58 17.86
N LYS A 210 -24.08 3.80 17.76
CA LYS A 210 -24.52 4.74 16.73
C LYS A 210 -23.97 4.21 15.43
N LYS A 211 -24.82 3.50 14.69
CA LYS A 211 -24.62 3.27 13.25
C LYS A 211 -24.39 4.64 12.63
N MET A 212 -23.13 5.05 12.44
CA MET A 212 -22.84 6.07 11.46
C MET A 212 -23.45 5.54 10.17
N LYS A 213 -24.33 6.35 9.56
CA LYS A 213 -24.91 6.02 8.26
C LYS A 213 -23.78 6.12 7.24
N ILE A 214 -22.94 5.09 7.17
CA ILE A 214 -22.02 4.91 6.06
C ILE A 214 -22.94 4.73 4.85
N LYS A 215 -22.91 5.71 3.92
CA LYS A 215 -23.67 5.59 2.68
C LYS A 215 -23.13 4.36 1.95
N ARG A 216 -23.95 3.30 1.89
CA ARG A 216 -23.69 2.16 0.99
C ARG A 216 -23.56 2.69 -0.42
N ARG A 217 -22.36 2.62 -0.99
CA ARG A 217 -22.16 2.84 -2.43
C ARG A 217 -22.35 1.47 -3.10
N ASN A 218 -23.19 1.42 -4.12
CA ASN A 218 -23.36 0.21 -4.92
C ASN A 218 -22.32 0.24 -6.04
N GLY A 219 -21.38 -0.71 -6.04
CA GLY A 219 -20.38 -0.91 -7.10
C GLY A 219 -18.97 -0.47 -6.71
N LEU A 220 -18.01 -0.72 -7.62
CA LEU A 220 -16.57 -0.53 -7.39
C LEU A 220 -16.13 0.93 -7.15
N GLY A 221 -17.05 1.90 -7.07
CA GLY A 221 -16.72 3.33 -7.01
C GLY A 221 -16.54 3.94 -8.40
N LYS A 222 -16.24 5.24 -8.45
CA LYS A 222 -16.15 5.99 -9.70
C LYS A 222 -14.72 5.95 -10.24
N ARG A 223 -14.55 5.56 -11.51
CA ARG A 223 -13.24 5.57 -12.16
C ARG A 223 -12.66 6.98 -12.23
N LEU A 224 -11.34 7.10 -12.09
CA LEU A 224 -10.60 8.34 -12.27
C LEU A 224 -10.66 8.77 -13.75
N PRO A 225 -11.18 9.97 -14.06
CA PRO A 225 -11.27 10.43 -15.44
C PRO A 225 -9.90 10.49 -16.13
N GLY A 226 -9.78 9.79 -17.26
CA GLY A 226 -8.55 9.75 -18.07
C GLY A 226 -7.49 8.76 -17.59
N ALA A 227 -7.71 8.03 -16.49
CA ALA A 227 -6.84 6.93 -16.12
C ALA A 227 -7.02 5.73 -17.09
N PRO A 228 -5.92 5.06 -17.50
CA PRO A 228 -6.02 3.82 -18.27
C PRO A 228 -6.75 2.75 -17.47
N VAL A 229 -7.57 1.96 -18.16
CA VAL A 229 -8.33 0.86 -17.57
C VAL A 229 -7.69 -0.45 -18.00
N TYR A 230 -7.50 -1.37 -17.07
CA TYR A 230 -6.91 -2.67 -17.32
C TYR A 230 -7.87 -3.78 -16.92
N ARG A 231 -7.81 -4.91 -17.64
CA ARG A 231 -8.43 -6.16 -17.19
C ARG A 231 -7.39 -7.05 -16.52
N THR A 232 -7.76 -7.69 -15.43
CA THR A 232 -6.96 -8.72 -14.75
C THR A 232 -7.30 -10.13 -15.25
N SER A 233 -6.46 -11.11 -14.91
CA SER A 233 -6.68 -12.53 -15.22
C SER A 233 -8.00 -13.09 -14.68
N SER A 234 -8.49 -12.59 -13.54
CA SER A 234 -9.82 -12.95 -13.01
C SER A 234 -10.98 -12.23 -13.70
N GLY A 235 -10.70 -11.34 -14.66
CA GLY A 235 -11.68 -10.56 -15.41
C GLY A 235 -12.08 -9.24 -14.75
N LEU A 236 -11.44 -8.86 -13.63
CA LEU A 236 -11.69 -7.59 -12.95
C LEU A 236 -11.18 -6.41 -13.79
N GLU A 237 -11.98 -5.35 -13.89
CA GLU A 237 -11.59 -4.13 -14.59
C GLU A 237 -11.24 -3.02 -13.59
N LEU A 238 -10.02 -2.51 -13.67
CA LEU A 238 -9.46 -1.53 -12.74
C LEU A 238 -8.90 -0.35 -13.52
N ASP A 239 -9.27 0.87 -13.14
CA ASP A 239 -8.50 2.04 -13.54
C ASP A 239 -7.24 2.12 -12.68
N ILE A 240 -6.07 2.23 -13.30
CA ILE A 240 -4.78 2.28 -12.61
C ILE A 240 -4.09 3.59 -12.98
N PRO A 241 -4.19 4.63 -12.11
CA PRO A 241 -3.48 5.88 -12.33
C PRO A 241 -1.97 5.66 -12.45
N GLY A 242 -1.35 6.31 -13.43
CA GLY A 242 0.06 6.09 -13.77
C GLY A 242 0.34 4.85 -14.62
N GLY A 243 -0.68 4.05 -14.94
CA GLY A 243 -0.59 2.89 -15.81
C GLY A 243 -0.10 1.61 -15.13
N ALA A 244 -0.15 0.52 -15.89
CA ALA A 244 0.37 -0.79 -15.52
C ALA A 244 0.99 -1.48 -16.75
N VAL A 245 1.76 -2.55 -16.51
CA VAL A 245 2.39 -3.33 -17.58
C VAL A 245 1.65 -4.64 -17.78
N ILE A 246 1.37 -5.05 -19.02
CA ILE A 246 0.81 -6.37 -19.32
C ILE A 246 1.76 -7.45 -18.79
N GLY A 247 1.24 -8.40 -18.02
CA GLY A 247 2.03 -9.42 -17.32
C GLY A 247 2.44 -9.02 -15.89
N GLN A 248 2.23 -7.77 -15.47
CA GLN A 248 2.50 -7.33 -14.10
C GLN A 248 1.53 -7.98 -13.13
N ARG A 249 2.03 -8.45 -11.98
CA ARG A 249 1.16 -9.01 -10.93
C ARG A 249 0.43 -7.88 -10.21
N ALA A 250 -0.84 -8.13 -9.91
CA ALA A 250 -1.72 -7.20 -9.25
C ALA A 250 -2.47 -7.92 -8.13
N PHE A 251 -2.37 -7.38 -6.93
CA PHE A 251 -3.03 -7.89 -5.74
C PHE A 251 -4.22 -7.00 -5.42
N VAL A 252 -5.41 -7.58 -5.44
CA VAL A 252 -6.64 -6.90 -5.02
C VAL A 252 -7.24 -7.68 -3.87
N VAL A 253 -7.40 -7.02 -2.72
CA VAL A 253 -8.04 -7.61 -1.55
C VAL A 253 -9.47 -7.11 -1.48
N LEU A 254 -10.43 -8.03 -1.67
CA LEU A 254 -11.85 -7.71 -1.66
C LEU A 254 -12.58 -8.51 -0.57
N PRO A 255 -13.63 -7.95 0.06
CA PRO A 255 -14.45 -8.72 0.96
C PRO A 255 -15.30 -9.74 0.21
N ARG A 256 -15.35 -10.98 0.72
CA ARG A 256 -16.29 -12.03 0.29
C ARG A 256 -17.73 -11.62 0.57
N ASN A 257 -17.96 -10.95 1.69
CA ASN A 257 -19.24 -10.37 2.08
C ASN A 257 -19.07 -8.92 2.56
N ALA A 258 -19.57 -7.97 1.76
CA ALA A 258 -19.48 -6.54 2.07
C ALA A 258 -20.22 -6.14 3.36
N THR A 259 -21.33 -6.81 3.69
CA THR A 259 -22.07 -6.50 4.94
C THR A 259 -21.27 -6.94 6.15
N MET A 260 -20.70 -8.15 6.11
CA MET A 260 -19.84 -8.65 7.18
C MET A 260 -18.57 -7.79 7.31
N TRP A 261 -18.03 -7.31 6.20
CA TRP A 261 -16.88 -6.40 6.19
C TRP A 261 -17.15 -5.09 6.91
N ASP A 262 -18.31 -4.48 6.64
CA ASP A 262 -18.76 -3.27 7.35
C ASP A 262 -18.94 -3.53 8.86
N GLU A 263 -19.50 -4.68 9.24
CA GLU A 263 -19.72 -5.04 10.64
C GLU A 263 -18.40 -5.30 11.38
N GLN A 264 -17.51 -6.12 10.81
CA GLN A 264 -16.18 -6.37 11.35
C GLN A 264 -15.40 -5.06 11.55
N ALA A 265 -15.42 -4.18 10.54
CA ALA A 265 -14.77 -2.88 10.61
C ALA A 265 -15.40 -1.97 11.68
N GLN A 266 -16.72 -1.99 11.82
CA GLN A 266 -17.43 -1.14 12.79
C GLN A 266 -17.18 -1.58 14.23
N PHE A 267 -17.18 -2.89 14.50
CA PHE A 267 -17.18 -3.44 15.86
C PHE A 267 -15.79 -3.92 16.34
N GLY A 268 -14.80 -4.03 15.44
CA GLY A 268 -13.46 -4.48 15.81
C GLY A 268 -13.41 -5.96 16.20
N ASN A 269 -12.28 -6.37 16.79
CA ASN A 269 -12.09 -7.76 17.22
C ASN A 269 -13.02 -8.10 18.40
N PRO A 270 -13.96 -9.05 18.24
CA PRO A 270 -14.90 -9.40 19.30
C PRO A 270 -14.24 -10.07 20.52
N ASN A 271 -13.06 -10.66 20.36
CA ASN A 271 -12.31 -11.28 21.47
C ASN A 271 -11.58 -10.25 22.32
N GLN A 272 -11.14 -9.14 21.72
CA GLN A 272 -10.47 -8.04 22.42
C GLN A 272 -11.47 -7.17 23.22
N MET A 273 -12.77 -7.26 22.93
CA MET A 273 -13.83 -6.57 23.71
C MET A 273 -14.07 -7.18 25.10
N ARG A 274 -13.46 -8.31 25.47
CA ARG A 274 -13.84 -9.07 26.68
C ARG A 274 -12.73 -9.33 27.71
N GLU A 275 -11.46 -9.05 27.42
CA GLU A 275 -10.36 -9.21 28.39
C GLU A 275 -9.62 -7.88 28.57
N PHE A 276 -10.09 -7.08 29.51
CA PHE A 276 -9.27 -6.03 30.13
C PHE A 276 -8.64 -6.65 31.39
N HIS A 277 -7.53 -7.36 31.20
CA HIS A 277 -6.61 -7.66 32.30
C HIS A 277 -5.48 -6.65 32.20
N GLY A 278 -5.47 -5.72 33.16
CA GLY A 278 -4.43 -4.69 33.29
C GLY A 278 -3.15 -5.29 33.82
N ASP A 279 -2.43 -6.00 32.97
CA ASP A 279 -1.03 -6.33 33.17
C ASP A 279 -0.23 -5.88 31.94
N GLU A 280 0.86 -5.20 32.26
CA GLU A 280 1.79 -4.48 31.42
C GLU A 280 2.61 -5.45 30.55
N ASP A 281 2.13 -5.78 29.35
CA ASP A 281 2.97 -6.32 28.28
C ASP A 281 2.69 -5.49 27.00
N GLU A 282 3.43 -4.38 26.84
CA GLU A 282 3.41 -3.46 25.69
C GLU A 282 3.89 -4.11 24.36
N ASP A 283 3.99 -5.44 24.31
CA ASP A 283 4.61 -6.20 23.21
C ASP A 283 3.60 -6.86 22.25
N GLU A 284 2.28 -6.75 22.50
CA GLU A 284 1.22 -7.30 21.64
C GLU A 284 0.48 -6.23 20.80
N ASP A 285 1.16 -5.16 20.41
CA ASP A 285 0.68 -4.20 19.39
C ASP A 285 0.69 -4.77 17.95
N GLU A 286 0.56 -6.10 17.79
CA GLU A 286 0.14 -6.65 16.51
C GLU A 286 -1.33 -6.30 16.34
N GLU A 287 -1.61 -5.35 15.44
CA GLU A 287 -2.96 -5.07 14.97
C GLU A 287 -3.56 -6.38 14.43
N ASP A 288 -4.24 -7.11 15.30
CA ASP A 288 -4.78 -8.44 15.02
C ASP A 288 -6.02 -8.27 14.15
N TYR A 289 -5.80 -8.24 12.84
CA TYR A 289 -6.85 -8.26 11.83
C TYR A 289 -7.29 -9.68 11.46
N ASP A 290 -6.90 -10.72 12.20
CA ASP A 290 -7.17 -12.11 11.83
C ASP A 290 -8.68 -12.41 11.82
N TYR A 291 -9.43 -11.73 12.69
CA TYR A 291 -10.89 -11.78 12.71
C TYR A 291 -11.52 -11.28 11.39
N MET A 292 -10.83 -10.43 10.64
CA MET A 292 -11.27 -9.91 9.34
C MET A 292 -10.82 -10.78 8.17
N LEU A 293 -9.65 -11.41 8.27
CA LEU A 293 -9.03 -12.18 7.17
C LEU A 293 -9.93 -13.29 6.62
N ALA A 294 -10.74 -13.94 7.48
CA ALA A 294 -11.66 -14.99 7.05
C ALA A 294 -12.71 -14.51 6.03
N ASN A 295 -13.04 -13.22 6.05
CA ASN A 295 -13.99 -12.61 5.11
C ASN A 295 -13.27 -11.93 3.92
N LEU A 296 -11.95 -11.95 3.85
CA LEU A 296 -11.19 -11.37 2.75
C LEU A 296 -10.85 -12.43 1.69
N ASP A 297 -10.84 -11.98 0.45
CA ASP A 297 -10.39 -12.71 -0.73
C ASP A 297 -9.19 -11.97 -1.32
N ILE A 298 -8.02 -12.59 -1.24
CA ILE A 298 -6.79 -12.05 -1.84
C ILE A 298 -6.75 -12.57 -3.27
N ARG A 299 -6.98 -11.67 -4.23
CA ARG A 299 -6.86 -12.00 -5.65
C ARG A 299 -5.46 -11.68 -6.11
N GLU A 300 -4.66 -12.73 -6.26
CA GLU A 300 -3.35 -12.68 -6.91
C GLU A 300 -3.57 -12.77 -8.43
N ASP A 301 -3.65 -11.62 -9.06
CA ASP A 301 -4.00 -11.47 -10.48
C ASP A 301 -2.78 -11.05 -11.31
N THR A 302 -2.94 -11.10 -12.63
CA THR A 302 -2.02 -10.51 -13.59
C THR A 302 -2.76 -9.56 -14.51
N ILE A 303 -2.15 -8.44 -14.88
CA ILE A 303 -2.69 -7.51 -15.89
C ILE A 303 -2.63 -8.19 -17.26
N VAL A 304 -3.78 -8.39 -17.91
CA VAL A 304 -3.87 -9.14 -19.18
C VAL A 304 -4.13 -8.25 -20.41
N GLU A 305 -4.86 -7.14 -20.24
CA GLU A 305 -5.09 -6.19 -21.32
C GLU A 305 -5.30 -4.78 -20.79
N GLU A 306 -4.96 -3.78 -21.60
CA GLU A 306 -5.41 -2.40 -21.44
C GLU A 306 -6.68 -2.21 -22.27
N ILE A 307 -7.77 -1.84 -21.61
CA ILE A 307 -9.07 -1.58 -22.25
C ILE A 307 -9.06 -0.18 -22.82
N VAL A 308 -8.87 -0.09 -24.13
CA VAL A 308 -9.00 1.18 -24.87
C VAL A 308 -10.49 1.46 -25.10
N PRO A 309 -11.01 2.63 -24.69
CA PRO A 309 -12.40 2.98 -24.97
C PRO A 309 -12.66 2.96 -26.48
N THR A 310 -13.66 2.21 -26.92
CA THR A 310 -14.15 2.30 -28.30
C THR A 310 -14.80 3.68 -28.48
N VAL A 311 -14.21 4.48 -29.37
CA VAL A 311 -14.70 5.80 -29.79
C VAL A 311 -16.00 5.66 -30.57
#